data_AF-A0AAV2AVI2-F1
#
_entry.id   AF-A0AAV2AVI2-F1
#
_cell.length_a   1.000
_cell.length_b   1.000
_cell.length_c   1.000
_cell.angle_alpha   90.00
_cell.angle_beta   90.00
_cell.angle_gamma   90.00
#
_symmetry.space_group_name_H-M   'P 1'
#
loop_
_entity.id
_entity.type
_entity.pdbx_description
1 polymer ?
#
loop_
_entity_poly.entity_id
_entity_poly.type
_entity_poly.pdbx_seq_one_letter_code
_entity_poly.pdbx_strand_id
1 'polypeptide(L)'
;MNDGYLEIEEILKCFSRSACKNLAGKPKIFIFQACRGRSCEEGVFCDSTDSGSEISITDYLDFLLVYSTYEGKYSFKTKDDEHPEKNHGSFFIDELCSTLEQFSKKLNFLEILTIVNYRLAHFYLSCTDKKKTNRKKQMPCFTSRLTTEIKFDKPIDPFSTDDTKYFDERRQQSYILGLRKKKGKDPFEDKQIYNIQKSRIKFLYLVNTENNFGSRLNDCVSYLWSCVDKTDYQIKDLKSWSEGKLMDFLNKVAVQDCSNTDCLICFVACQGKGNDLCDKNGNWFLKQNIVEQFTGKACKDLRGKPKIFIFLMSSPPKKSWLSYVLPKKSCLSCVNVDSTDGNDFNMIPEHSDLLEVSITIQEIKQSEGVIEKFCNIFGSENSEDFISQLTKMNDELVRDFGFYSLSSKKLATFYLNSTLTETLILNNPK
;
A
#
# COMPACT_ATOMS: atom_id res chain seq x y z
N MET A 1 36.18 -1.16 4.04
CA MET A 1 34.96 -0.33 4.16
C MET A 1 34.00 -1.12 5.03
N ASN A 2 33.59 -0.56 6.18
CA ASN A 2 32.60 -1.21 7.04
C ASN A 2 31.23 -0.71 6.61
N ASP A 3 30.63 -1.37 5.62
CA ASP A 3 29.32 -1.00 5.11
C ASP A 3 28.27 -1.33 6.18
N GLY A 4 27.83 -0.29 6.91
CA GLY A 4 26.73 -0.38 7.87
C GLY A 4 25.38 -0.15 7.19
N TYR A 5 24.31 -0.69 7.77
CA TYR A 5 22.94 -0.34 7.39
C TYR A 5 22.55 0.99 8.03
N LEU A 6 21.88 1.85 7.27
CA LEU A 6 21.26 3.09 7.77
C LEU A 6 19.76 2.86 7.88
N GLU A 7 19.15 3.23 9.01
CA GLU A 7 17.70 3.13 9.15
C GLU A 7 17.02 4.25 8.37
N ILE A 8 15.97 3.93 7.60
CA ILE A 8 15.20 4.93 6.86
C ILE A 8 14.68 6.02 7.80
N GLU A 9 14.28 5.64 9.01
CA GLU A 9 13.83 6.56 10.05
C GLU A 9 14.88 7.63 10.40
N GLU A 10 16.17 7.32 10.36
CA GLU A 10 17.25 8.29 10.62
C GLU A 10 17.30 9.38 9.55
N ILE A 11 17.08 9.02 8.28
CA ILE A 11 16.95 9.98 7.19
C ILE A 11 15.69 10.82 7.38
N LEU A 12 14.54 10.18 7.62
CA LEU A 12 13.25 10.86 7.70
C LEU A 12 13.17 11.83 8.87
N LYS A 13 13.79 11.49 10.02
CA LYS A 13 13.90 12.36 11.21
C LYS A 13 14.53 13.71 10.87
N CYS A 14 15.52 13.76 9.97
CA CYS A 14 16.19 15.01 9.59
C CYS A 14 15.24 16.02 8.92
N PHE A 15 14.15 15.54 8.30
CA PHE A 15 13.21 16.37 7.54
C PHE A 15 11.83 16.48 8.18
N SER A 16 11.67 15.98 9.41
CA SER A 16 10.41 16.09 10.16
C SER A 16 10.01 17.55 10.33
N ARG A 17 8.72 17.83 10.63
CA ARG A 17 8.29 19.22 10.86
C ARG A 17 9.02 19.84 12.04
N SER A 18 9.36 19.05 13.07
CA SER A 18 10.13 19.51 14.22
C SER A 18 11.60 19.83 13.88
N ALA A 19 12.24 19.05 13.02
CA ALA A 19 13.63 19.24 12.60
C ALA A 19 13.79 20.32 11.52
N CYS A 20 12.86 20.39 10.57
CA CYS A 20 12.90 21.27 9.40
C CYS A 20 11.65 22.17 9.30
N LYS A 21 11.55 23.18 10.17
CA LYS A 21 10.40 24.12 10.22
C LYS A 21 10.11 24.81 8.88
N ASN A 22 11.13 25.12 8.09
CA ASN A 22 11.00 25.77 6.77
C ASN A 22 10.32 24.89 5.70
N LEU A 23 10.21 23.58 5.95
CA LEU A 23 9.53 22.61 5.09
C LEU A 23 8.15 22.21 5.65
N ALA A 24 7.66 22.81 6.74
CA ALA A 24 6.32 22.53 7.25
C ALA A 24 5.25 22.89 6.21
N GLY A 25 4.28 21.98 5.99
CA GLY A 25 3.23 22.14 4.99
C GLY A 25 3.69 21.98 3.54
N LYS A 26 4.97 21.71 3.30
CA LYS A 26 5.51 21.39 1.98
C LYS A 26 5.65 19.87 1.83
N PRO A 27 5.20 19.28 0.71
CA PRO A 27 5.42 17.88 0.41
C PRO A 27 6.92 17.52 0.45
N LYS A 28 7.25 16.41 1.10
CA LYS A 28 8.61 15.86 1.18
C LYS A 28 8.59 14.47 0.56
N ILE A 29 9.21 14.36 -0.60
CA ILE A 29 9.20 13.14 -1.40
C ILE A 29 10.53 12.42 -1.18
N PHE A 30 10.47 11.18 -0.74
CA PHE A 30 11.62 10.31 -0.57
C PHE A 30 11.45 9.09 -1.47
N ILE A 31 12.44 8.83 -2.33
CA ILE A 31 12.43 7.70 -3.26
C ILE A 31 13.56 6.78 -2.87
N PHE A 32 13.21 5.57 -2.42
CA PHE A 32 14.16 4.58 -1.93
C PHE A 32 14.29 3.43 -2.93
N GLN A 33 15.43 3.40 -3.62
CA GLN A 33 15.90 2.24 -4.36
C GLN A 33 16.74 1.35 -3.43
N ALA A 34 16.10 0.41 -2.75
CA ALA A 34 16.78 -0.50 -1.83
C ALA A 34 16.02 -1.82 -1.68
N CYS A 35 16.72 -2.90 -1.36
CA CYS A 35 16.09 -4.13 -0.90
C CYS A 35 15.50 -3.89 0.50
N ARG A 36 14.24 -4.28 0.72
CA ARG A 36 13.54 -4.12 2.01
C ARG A 36 13.46 -5.41 2.82
N GLY A 37 14.24 -6.41 2.41
CA GLY A 37 14.38 -7.67 3.12
C GLY A 37 15.15 -8.70 2.28
N ARG A 38 14.91 -9.98 2.57
CA ARG A 38 15.70 -11.10 2.03
C ARG A 38 14.88 -12.11 1.22
N SER A 39 13.60 -11.85 0.99
CA SER A 39 12.73 -12.66 0.13
C SER A 39 12.57 -12.05 -1.25
N CYS A 40 12.31 -12.87 -2.27
CA CYS A 40 11.94 -12.36 -3.60
C CYS A 40 10.44 -12.12 -3.61
N GLU A 41 10.00 -11.14 -4.40
CA GLU A 41 8.58 -11.03 -4.71
C GLU A 41 8.23 -12.11 -5.74
N GLU A 42 7.41 -13.08 -5.32
CA GLU A 42 6.97 -14.13 -6.20
C GLU A 42 5.92 -13.56 -7.16
N GLY A 43 6.07 -13.88 -8.43
CA GLY A 43 4.95 -13.72 -9.34
C GLY A 43 3.95 -14.82 -9.02
N VAL A 44 2.72 -14.44 -8.71
CA VAL A 44 1.62 -15.39 -8.74
C VAL A 44 1.17 -15.52 -10.18
N PHE A 45 1.29 -16.73 -10.73
CA PHE A 45 0.36 -17.18 -11.76
C PHE A 45 -1.02 -17.30 -11.11
N CYS A 46 -1.92 -18.07 -11.70
CA CYS A 46 -2.68 -18.88 -10.78
C CYS A 46 -1.73 -19.76 -9.92
N ASP A 47 -1.21 -19.24 -8.77
CA ASP A 47 -0.72 -19.90 -7.51
C ASP A 47 0.74 -19.64 -7.00
N SER A 48 0.91 -19.11 -5.73
CA SER A 48 2.04 -19.25 -4.68
C SER A 48 2.83 -17.99 -4.07
N THR A 49 3.39 -17.95 -2.79
CA THR A 49 3.62 -16.77 -1.77
C THR A 49 5.02 -16.65 -1.06
N ASP A 50 5.45 -15.47 -0.48
CA ASP A 50 5.46 -15.04 1.00
C ASP A 50 6.27 -13.74 1.39
N SER A 51 5.94 -13.00 2.51
CA SER A 51 6.17 -11.53 2.85
C SER A 51 7.01 -11.06 4.11
N GLY A 52 7.02 -9.73 4.50
CA GLY A 52 7.91 -9.00 5.50
C GLY A 52 7.38 -7.74 6.34
N SER A 53 8.26 -6.85 6.91
CA SER A 53 8.26 -6.12 8.26
C SER A 53 8.32 -4.53 8.49
N GLU A 54 7.81 -4.04 9.66
CA GLU A 54 7.35 -2.68 10.18
C GLU A 54 8.17 -1.33 10.15
N ILE A 55 7.46 -0.16 10.21
CA ILE A 55 7.93 1.20 10.63
C ILE A 55 6.82 2.02 11.37
N SER A 56 7.12 2.72 12.48
CA SER A 56 6.19 3.61 13.23
C SER A 56 6.81 4.99 13.56
N ILE A 57 6.37 6.10 12.92
CA ILE A 57 6.71 7.47 13.36
C ILE A 57 5.53 8.44 13.17
N THR A 58 5.37 9.38 14.11
CA THR A 58 4.24 10.31 14.27
C THR A 58 4.50 11.77 13.81
N ASP A 59 5.68 12.11 13.30
CA ASP A 59 6.04 13.49 12.87
C ASP A 59 6.36 13.61 11.36
N TYR A 60 5.77 12.73 10.54
CA TYR A 60 6.01 12.66 9.09
C TYR A 60 4.82 13.14 8.25
N LEU A 61 4.10 14.16 8.73
CA LEU A 61 3.08 14.80 7.90
C LEU A 61 3.74 15.44 6.67
N ASP A 62 3.01 15.42 5.56
CA ASP A 62 3.48 15.87 4.24
C ASP A 62 4.53 14.95 3.59
N PHE A 63 4.78 13.76 4.15
CA PHE A 63 5.76 12.83 3.58
C PHE A 63 5.08 11.93 2.55
N LEU A 64 5.79 11.71 1.44
CA LEU A 64 5.53 10.66 0.48
C LEU A 64 6.79 9.80 0.39
N LEU A 65 6.68 8.54 0.81
CA LEU A 65 7.76 7.57 0.74
C LEU A 65 7.47 6.62 -0.42
N VAL A 66 8.37 6.53 -1.39
CA VAL A 66 8.24 5.65 -2.55
C VAL A 66 9.34 4.60 -2.44
N TYR A 67 8.95 3.34 -2.55
CA TYR A 67 9.85 2.21 -2.43
C TYR A 67 9.86 1.41 -3.73
N SER A 68 11.04 0.96 -4.13
CA SER A 68 11.17 0.09 -5.30
C SER A 68 10.54 -1.28 -5.11
N THR A 69 10.26 -1.68 -3.86
CA THR A 69 9.68 -2.98 -3.51
C THR A 69 8.70 -2.90 -2.34
N TYR A 70 7.78 -3.87 -2.30
CA TYR A 70 6.99 -4.21 -1.12
C TYR A 70 7.91 -4.65 0.03
N GLU A 71 7.39 -4.52 1.24
CA GLU A 71 8.12 -4.79 2.47
C GLU A 71 8.65 -6.24 2.54
N GLY A 72 9.89 -6.42 2.98
CA GLY A 72 10.55 -7.73 3.01
C GLY A 72 11.22 -8.17 1.70
N LYS A 73 11.00 -7.47 0.58
CA LYS A 73 11.35 -7.97 -0.77
C LYS A 73 12.65 -7.39 -1.36
N TYR A 74 13.29 -8.17 -2.22
CA TYR A 74 14.45 -7.77 -3.03
C TYR A 74 14.08 -6.84 -4.18
N SER A 75 14.94 -5.86 -4.45
CA SER A 75 14.87 -5.02 -5.64
C SER A 75 15.91 -5.48 -6.66
N PHE A 76 15.52 -5.52 -7.94
CA PHE A 76 16.34 -6.07 -9.01
C PHE A 76 17.04 -4.98 -9.82
N LYS A 77 18.24 -5.32 -10.33
CA LYS A 77 19.03 -4.48 -11.22
C LYS A 77 18.74 -4.79 -12.68
N THR A 78 18.87 -3.78 -13.54
CA THR A 78 18.79 -3.96 -14.99
C THR A 78 19.91 -4.87 -15.47
N LYS A 79 19.56 -5.75 -16.40
CA LYS A 79 20.55 -6.45 -17.24
C LYS A 79 20.58 -5.78 -18.60
N ASP A 80 21.77 -5.72 -19.16
CA ASP A 80 22.15 -5.36 -20.52
C ASP A 80 23.20 -6.40 -20.92
N ASP A 81 22.82 -7.25 -21.88
CA ASP A 81 23.67 -8.34 -22.35
C ASP A 81 24.75 -7.82 -23.33
N GLU A 82 24.52 -6.67 -23.96
CA GLU A 82 25.48 -6.01 -24.86
C GLU A 82 26.53 -5.22 -24.06
N HIS A 83 26.15 -4.67 -22.91
CA HIS A 83 27.02 -3.90 -22.01
C HIS A 83 26.98 -4.41 -20.56
N PRO A 84 27.53 -5.59 -20.25
CA PRO A 84 27.44 -6.19 -18.91
C PRO A 84 28.04 -5.35 -17.78
N GLU A 85 29.06 -4.53 -18.08
CA GLU A 85 29.66 -3.56 -17.17
C GLU A 85 28.66 -2.48 -16.72
N LYS A 86 27.57 -2.32 -17.48
CA LYS A 86 26.49 -1.38 -17.21
C LYS A 86 25.26 -2.02 -16.55
N ASN A 87 25.39 -3.25 -16.02
CA ASN A 87 24.38 -3.97 -15.24
C ASN A 87 24.21 -3.45 -13.79
N HIS A 88 24.18 -2.12 -13.64
CA HIS A 88 24.04 -1.44 -12.36
C HIS A 88 22.81 -0.53 -12.25
N GLY A 89 21.97 -0.45 -13.28
CA GLY A 89 20.70 0.29 -13.27
C GLY A 89 19.61 -0.38 -12.44
N SER A 90 18.47 0.31 -12.27
CA SER A 90 17.28 -0.19 -11.56
C SER A 90 16.06 -0.13 -12.46
N PHE A 91 15.32 -1.24 -12.56
CA PHE A 91 14.05 -1.27 -13.29
C PHE A 91 13.02 -0.28 -12.73
N PHE A 92 13.01 -0.10 -11.41
CA PHE A 92 12.12 0.87 -10.77
C PHE A 92 12.48 2.31 -11.09
N ILE A 93 13.77 2.66 -11.05
CA ILE A 93 14.19 4.02 -11.39
C ILE A 93 13.96 4.30 -12.88
N ASP A 94 14.28 3.34 -13.75
CA ASP A 94 14.06 3.48 -15.19
C ASP A 94 12.57 3.68 -15.50
N GLU A 95 11.67 2.90 -14.89
CA GLU A 95 10.22 3.05 -15.09
C GLU A 95 9.67 4.34 -14.48
N LEU A 96 10.14 4.74 -13.29
CA LEU A 96 9.74 5.99 -12.66
C LEU A 96 10.11 7.20 -13.52
N CYS A 97 11.34 7.26 -14.03
CA CYS A 97 11.78 8.32 -14.94
C CYS A 97 10.94 8.33 -16.23
N SER A 98 10.77 7.18 -16.87
CA SER A 98 9.95 7.02 -18.09
C SER A 98 8.51 7.50 -17.90
N THR A 99 7.89 7.16 -16.77
CA THR A 99 6.50 7.53 -16.48
C THR A 99 6.38 9.03 -16.13
N LEU A 100 7.36 9.60 -15.43
CA LEU A 100 7.42 11.04 -15.15
C LEU A 100 7.58 11.86 -16.45
N GLU A 101 8.46 11.45 -17.35
CA GLU A 101 8.63 12.08 -18.67
C GLU A 101 7.31 12.09 -19.46
N GLN A 102 6.55 11.00 -19.39
CA GLN A 102 5.29 10.86 -20.14
C GLN A 102 4.11 11.62 -19.53
N PHE A 103 4.00 11.68 -18.19
CA PHE A 103 2.76 12.06 -17.51
C PHE A 103 2.88 13.20 -16.49
N SER A 104 4.08 13.70 -16.19
CA SER A 104 4.31 14.76 -15.17
C SER A 104 3.38 15.98 -15.30
N LYS A 105 3.12 16.45 -16.53
CA LYS A 105 2.23 17.60 -16.79
C LYS A 105 0.73 17.25 -16.75
N LYS A 106 0.37 15.96 -16.81
CA LYS A 106 -0.99 15.50 -17.10
C LYS A 106 -1.70 14.91 -15.90
N LEU A 107 -0.96 14.30 -14.97
CA LEU A 107 -1.47 13.55 -13.85
C LEU A 107 -0.90 14.06 -12.53
N ASN A 108 -1.59 13.80 -11.42
CA ASN A 108 -1.00 14.00 -10.10
C ASN A 108 0.06 12.92 -9.82
N PHE A 109 0.99 13.19 -8.91
CA PHE A 109 2.13 12.31 -8.69
C PHE A 109 1.74 10.93 -8.12
N LEU A 110 0.65 10.82 -7.37
CA LEU A 110 0.18 9.52 -6.88
C LEU A 110 -0.41 8.67 -8.03
N GLU A 111 -1.12 9.27 -8.97
CA GLU A 111 -1.56 8.60 -10.21
C GLU A 111 -0.37 8.12 -11.04
N ILE A 112 0.68 8.93 -11.15
CA ILE A 112 1.94 8.55 -11.83
C ILE A 112 2.55 7.32 -11.14
N LEU A 113 2.61 7.31 -9.81
CA LEU A 113 3.13 6.16 -9.05
C LEU A 113 2.27 4.91 -9.22
N THR A 114 0.95 5.03 -9.33
CA THR A 114 0.06 3.90 -9.67
C THR A 114 0.37 3.33 -11.05
N ILE A 115 0.67 4.17 -12.05
CA ILE A 115 1.12 3.69 -13.39
C ILE A 115 2.49 3.00 -13.29
N VAL A 116 3.43 3.52 -12.48
CA VAL A 116 4.72 2.85 -12.23
C VAL A 116 4.50 1.47 -11.60
N ASN A 117 3.58 1.36 -10.62
CA ASN A 117 3.20 0.07 -10.04
C ASN A 117 2.67 -0.89 -11.11
N TYR A 118 1.73 -0.45 -11.95
CA TYR A 118 1.19 -1.24 -13.06
C TYR A 118 2.29 -1.77 -13.98
N ARG A 119 3.13 -0.87 -14.51
CA ARG A 119 4.13 -1.23 -15.51
C ARG A 119 5.16 -2.20 -14.96
N LEU A 120 5.62 -2.01 -13.72
CA LEU A 120 6.51 -2.97 -13.08
C LEU A 120 5.81 -4.28 -12.74
N ALA A 121 4.58 -4.27 -12.22
CA ALA A 121 3.83 -5.48 -11.91
C ALA A 121 3.67 -6.39 -13.15
N HIS A 122 3.24 -5.79 -14.26
CA HIS A 122 2.85 -6.52 -15.45
C HIS A 122 4.01 -6.81 -16.39
N PHE A 123 4.88 -5.83 -16.62
CA PHE A 123 5.87 -5.95 -17.70
C PHE A 123 7.21 -6.48 -17.22
N TYR A 124 7.56 -6.30 -15.94
CA TYR A 124 8.84 -6.76 -15.42
C TYR A 124 8.84 -8.26 -15.09
N LEU A 125 9.95 -8.93 -15.40
CA LEU A 125 10.26 -10.28 -14.94
C LEU A 125 11.79 -10.40 -14.81
N SER A 126 12.29 -10.82 -13.64
CA SER A 126 13.73 -10.96 -13.44
C SER A 126 14.30 -12.09 -14.31
N CYS A 127 15.51 -11.88 -14.83
CA CYS A 127 16.27 -12.90 -15.56
C CYS A 127 17.62 -13.06 -14.87
N THR A 128 17.87 -14.16 -14.17
CA THR A 128 19.14 -14.40 -13.47
C THR A 128 19.54 -15.87 -13.56
N ASP A 129 20.83 -16.18 -13.47
CA ASP A 129 21.31 -17.56 -13.59
C ASP A 129 20.95 -18.41 -12.36
N LYS A 130 20.62 -17.76 -11.23
CA LYS A 130 20.21 -18.42 -10.00
C LYS A 130 18.71 -18.67 -9.99
N LYS A 131 18.30 -19.95 -9.90
CA LYS A 131 16.88 -20.36 -9.84
C LYS A 131 16.04 -19.54 -8.85
N LYS A 132 16.58 -19.24 -7.66
CA LYS A 132 15.88 -18.48 -6.60
C LYS A 132 15.54 -17.04 -6.98
N THR A 133 16.34 -16.40 -7.84
CA THR A 133 16.16 -14.99 -8.22
C THR A 133 15.75 -14.83 -9.68
N ASN A 134 15.62 -15.93 -10.41
CA ASN A 134 15.16 -15.95 -11.79
C ASN A 134 13.63 -15.96 -11.84
N ARG A 135 13.06 -15.26 -12.82
CA ARG A 135 11.63 -15.24 -13.11
C ARG A 135 10.76 -14.76 -11.93
N LYS A 136 11.28 -13.78 -11.21
CA LYS A 136 10.62 -13.13 -10.08
C LYS A 136 10.03 -11.80 -10.51
N LYS A 137 8.98 -11.37 -9.83
CA LYS A 137 8.34 -10.08 -10.08
C LYS A 137 8.90 -9.03 -9.13
N GLN A 138 8.52 -7.78 -9.34
CA GLN A 138 8.82 -6.67 -8.43
C GLN A 138 7.55 -5.82 -8.29
N MET A 139 7.10 -5.61 -7.07
CA MET A 139 5.99 -4.72 -6.76
C MET A 139 6.53 -3.50 -6.03
N PRO A 140 6.67 -2.34 -6.68
CA PRO A 140 6.94 -1.10 -5.98
C PRO A 140 5.72 -0.72 -5.12
N CYS A 141 5.92 0.17 -4.14
CA CYS A 141 4.83 0.67 -3.32
C CYS A 141 5.12 2.09 -2.85
N PHE A 142 4.08 2.79 -2.40
CA PHE A 142 4.25 4.09 -1.78
C PHE A 142 3.43 4.24 -0.50
N THR A 143 4.00 4.97 0.46
CA THR A 143 3.35 5.40 1.70
C THR A 143 3.09 6.89 1.63
N SER A 144 1.83 7.31 1.70
CA SER A 144 1.44 8.72 1.66
C SER A 144 0.87 9.18 3.01
N ARG A 145 1.38 10.32 3.48
CA ARG A 145 0.85 11.14 4.57
C ARG A 145 0.52 12.55 4.10
N LEU A 146 0.36 12.72 2.79
CA LEU A 146 0.09 13.99 2.16
C LEU A 146 -1.30 14.51 2.54
N THR A 147 -1.41 15.82 2.71
CA THR A 147 -2.69 16.53 2.84
C THR A 147 -3.06 17.27 1.55
N THR A 148 -2.20 17.21 0.54
CA THR A 148 -2.42 17.90 -0.74
C THR A 148 -1.94 17.02 -1.87
N GLU A 149 -2.64 17.07 -3.00
CA GLU A 149 -2.15 16.47 -4.24
C GLU A 149 -0.86 17.16 -4.70
N ILE A 150 0.03 16.39 -5.32
CA ILE A 150 1.27 16.91 -5.92
C ILE A 150 1.09 16.90 -7.44
N LYS A 151 1.25 18.05 -8.09
CA LYS A 151 1.20 18.20 -9.54
C LYS A 151 2.45 18.97 -10.00
N PHE A 152 3.00 18.58 -11.14
CA PHE A 152 4.12 19.30 -11.75
C PHE A 152 3.57 20.34 -12.71
N ASP A 153 4.03 21.59 -12.56
CA ASP A 153 3.61 22.72 -13.39
C ASP A 153 4.27 22.70 -14.79
N LYS A 154 5.37 21.96 -14.92
CA LYS A 154 6.13 21.77 -16.15
C LYS A 154 6.37 20.28 -16.42
N PRO A 155 6.49 19.88 -17.69
CA PRO A 155 7.03 18.57 -18.03
C PRO A 155 8.40 18.38 -17.37
N ILE A 156 8.66 17.17 -16.90
CA ILE A 156 10.00 16.75 -16.53
C ILE A 156 10.65 16.17 -17.78
N ASP A 157 11.57 16.93 -18.36
CA ASP A 157 12.37 16.47 -19.50
C ASP A 157 13.54 15.59 -19.00
N PRO A 158 14.05 14.65 -19.83
CA PRO A 158 15.23 13.87 -19.48
C PRO A 158 16.43 14.79 -19.25
N PHE A 159 17.16 14.58 -18.15
CA PHE A 159 18.46 15.22 -17.96
C PHE A 159 19.49 14.53 -18.85
N SER A 160 19.79 15.11 -20.02
CA SER A 160 20.83 14.57 -20.90
C SER A 160 22.22 15.06 -20.48
N THR A 161 22.97 14.21 -19.79
CA THR A 161 24.41 14.35 -19.60
C THR A 161 25.11 13.16 -20.27
N ASP A 162 26.42 13.25 -20.50
CA ASP A 162 27.17 12.11 -21.07
C ASP A 162 27.05 10.85 -20.18
N ASP A 163 26.90 11.02 -18.86
CA ASP A 163 26.73 9.94 -17.89
C ASP A 163 25.34 9.29 -17.95
N THR A 164 24.29 10.05 -18.29
CA THR A 164 22.90 9.55 -18.36
C THR A 164 22.49 9.13 -19.78
N LYS A 165 23.23 9.57 -20.80
CA LYS A 165 22.92 9.30 -22.22
C LYS A 165 22.64 7.83 -22.50
N TYR A 166 23.45 6.93 -21.94
CA TYR A 166 23.23 5.48 -22.09
C TYR A 166 21.90 5.02 -21.45
N PHE A 167 21.53 5.55 -20.28
CA PHE A 167 20.25 5.24 -19.66
C PHE A 167 19.08 5.82 -20.46
N ASP A 168 19.24 7.00 -21.04
CA ASP A 168 18.21 7.67 -21.84
C ASP A 168 18.00 6.93 -23.17
N GLU A 169 19.08 6.61 -23.87
CA GLU A 169 19.06 5.78 -25.08
C GLU A 169 18.47 4.41 -24.79
N ARG A 170 18.90 3.75 -23.71
CA ARG A 170 18.32 2.47 -23.29
C ARG A 170 16.84 2.61 -23.03
N ARG A 171 16.36 3.63 -22.30
CA ARG A 171 14.92 3.85 -22.04
C ARG A 171 14.12 4.04 -23.33
N GLN A 172 14.69 4.75 -24.31
CA GLN A 172 14.08 4.89 -25.65
C GLN A 172 14.11 3.57 -26.44
N GLN A 173 15.14 2.74 -26.23
CA GLN A 173 15.35 1.43 -26.84
C GLN A 173 14.74 0.26 -26.05
N SER A 174 14.16 0.48 -24.86
CA SER A 174 13.58 -0.51 -23.92
C SER A 174 12.40 -1.32 -24.50
N TYR A 175 12.24 -1.27 -25.81
CA TYR A 175 11.76 -2.32 -26.68
C TYR A 175 12.35 -3.73 -26.38
N ILE A 176 13.50 -3.87 -25.69
CA ILE A 176 14.25 -5.15 -25.62
C ILE A 176 14.57 -5.69 -24.21
N LEU A 177 14.63 -4.89 -23.13
CA LEU A 177 15.19 -5.37 -21.85
C LEU A 177 14.16 -5.52 -20.72
N GLY A 178 13.31 -6.54 -20.85
CA GLY A 178 12.48 -7.03 -19.75
C GLY A 178 11.20 -6.25 -19.46
N LEU A 179 10.92 -5.14 -20.16
CA LEU A 179 9.62 -4.46 -20.20
C LEU A 179 8.97 -4.74 -21.55
N ARG A 180 8.07 -5.74 -21.61
CA ARG A 180 7.45 -6.18 -22.87
C ARG A 180 6.35 -5.20 -23.29
N LYS A 181 6.59 -4.35 -24.30
CA LYS A 181 5.55 -3.45 -24.84
C LYS A 181 4.54 -4.22 -25.70
N LYS A 182 3.23 -3.92 -25.56
CA LYS A 182 2.26 -4.16 -26.64
C LYS A 182 2.46 -3.05 -27.69
N LYS A 183 3.00 -3.41 -28.86
CA LYS A 183 3.25 -2.47 -29.98
C LYS A 183 1.93 -1.80 -30.40
N GLY A 184 1.88 -0.46 -30.43
CA GLY A 184 0.77 0.31 -31.00
C GLY A 184 -0.34 0.81 -30.07
N LYS A 185 -0.21 0.69 -28.74
CA LYS A 185 -1.20 1.20 -27.77
C LYS A 185 -0.89 2.62 -27.29
N ASP A 186 -1.93 3.42 -27.05
CA ASP A 186 -1.83 4.75 -26.45
C ASP A 186 -1.24 4.62 -25.03
N PRO A 187 -0.20 5.39 -24.65
CA PRO A 187 0.31 5.40 -23.28
C PRO A 187 -0.77 5.60 -22.20
N PHE A 188 -1.88 6.27 -22.52
CA PHE A 188 -3.00 6.40 -21.59
C PHE A 188 -3.82 5.12 -21.38
N GLU A 189 -3.65 4.09 -22.21
CA GLU A 189 -4.21 2.76 -21.93
C GLU A 189 -3.61 2.10 -20.67
N ASP A 190 -2.48 2.61 -20.18
CA ASP A 190 -1.90 2.21 -18.90
C ASP A 190 -2.63 2.86 -17.70
N LYS A 191 -3.39 3.95 -17.93
CA LYS A 191 -4.29 4.53 -16.92
C LYS A 191 -5.59 3.74 -16.90
N GLN A 192 -5.52 2.54 -16.33
CA GLN A 192 -6.66 1.66 -16.16
C GLN A 192 -7.50 2.09 -14.95
N ILE A 193 -8.77 1.70 -14.97
CA ILE A 193 -9.72 1.95 -13.89
C ILE A 193 -10.31 0.59 -13.53
N TYR A 194 -10.24 0.22 -12.25
CA TYR A 194 -10.85 -1.04 -11.81
C TYR A 194 -12.33 -1.06 -12.16
N ASN A 195 -12.76 -2.12 -12.86
CA ASN A 195 -14.16 -2.30 -13.20
C ASN A 195 -14.92 -2.94 -12.03
N ILE A 196 -15.47 -2.10 -11.15
CA ILE A 196 -16.15 -2.53 -9.92
C ILE A 196 -17.65 -2.34 -10.07
N GLN A 197 -18.42 -3.40 -9.88
CA GLN A 197 -19.85 -3.28 -9.64
C GLN A 197 -20.12 -3.11 -8.15
N LYS A 198 -20.94 -2.10 -7.79
CA LYS A 198 -21.25 -1.79 -6.39
C LYS A 198 -21.78 -3.00 -5.62
N SER A 199 -22.68 -3.78 -6.23
CA SER A 199 -23.24 -5.02 -5.67
C SER A 199 -22.26 -6.19 -5.52
N ARG A 200 -21.05 -6.04 -6.07
CA ARG A 200 -19.96 -7.03 -6.02
C ARG A 200 -18.79 -6.54 -5.17
N ILE A 201 -18.97 -5.45 -4.43
CA ILE A 201 -18.07 -5.05 -3.36
C ILE A 201 -18.36 -5.93 -2.15
N LYS A 202 -17.35 -6.66 -1.68
CA LYS A 202 -17.41 -7.42 -0.43
C LYS A 202 -16.88 -6.56 0.71
N PHE A 203 -17.71 -6.29 1.70
CA PHE A 203 -17.35 -5.44 2.83
C PHE A 203 -17.26 -6.28 4.11
N LEU A 204 -16.05 -6.51 4.60
CA LEU A 204 -15.79 -7.15 5.88
C LEU A 204 -15.72 -6.08 6.97
N TYR A 205 -16.60 -6.19 7.96
CA TYR A 205 -16.72 -5.25 9.06
C TYR A 205 -16.31 -5.91 10.38
N LEU A 206 -15.09 -5.64 10.82
CA LEU A 206 -14.41 -6.40 11.86
C LEU A 206 -14.16 -5.50 13.06
N VAL A 207 -14.93 -5.68 14.13
CA VAL A 207 -14.94 -4.73 15.24
C VAL A 207 -14.64 -5.41 16.56
N ASN A 208 -13.67 -4.89 17.28
CA ASN A 208 -13.33 -5.30 18.63
C ASN A 208 -13.18 -4.07 19.53
N THR A 209 -14.34 -3.52 19.92
CA THR A 209 -14.48 -2.30 20.73
C THR A 209 -14.82 -2.58 22.19
N GLU A 210 -15.10 -3.82 22.57
CA GLU A 210 -15.40 -4.19 23.95
C GLU A 210 -14.16 -4.09 24.85
N ASN A 211 -14.35 -3.64 26.10
CA ASN A 211 -13.38 -3.65 27.22
C ASN A 211 -12.11 -2.79 27.10
N ASN A 212 -11.73 -2.30 25.91
CA ASN A 212 -10.47 -1.55 25.71
C ASN A 212 -10.63 -0.18 25.01
N PHE A 213 -11.87 0.20 24.68
CA PHE A 213 -12.24 1.46 24.04
C PHE A 213 -13.41 2.08 24.77
N GLY A 214 -13.37 3.39 25.01
CA GLY A 214 -14.50 4.10 25.59
C GLY A 214 -15.80 3.81 24.82
N SER A 215 -16.91 3.68 25.54
CA SER A 215 -18.25 3.32 25.02
C SER A 215 -18.67 4.06 23.74
N ARG A 216 -18.25 5.32 23.58
CA ARG A 216 -18.61 6.19 22.45
C ARG A 216 -18.02 5.80 21.09
N LEU A 217 -16.93 5.03 21.06
CA LEU A 217 -16.36 4.57 19.79
C LEU A 217 -17.18 3.43 19.19
N ASN A 218 -17.83 2.63 20.04
CA ASN A 218 -18.83 1.66 19.61
C ASN A 218 -20.01 2.36 18.92
N ASP A 219 -20.44 3.53 19.41
CA ASP A 219 -21.50 4.32 18.79
C ASP A 219 -21.08 4.86 17.43
N CYS A 220 -19.86 5.43 17.33
CA CYS A 220 -19.32 5.93 16.06
C CYS A 220 -19.21 4.81 15.01
N VAL A 221 -18.66 3.66 15.41
CA VAL A 221 -18.51 2.50 14.53
C VAL A 221 -19.90 1.99 14.12
N SER A 222 -20.87 1.92 15.05
CA SER A 222 -22.27 1.59 14.72
C SER A 222 -22.92 2.57 13.74
N TYR A 223 -22.57 3.85 13.76
CA TYR A 223 -23.02 4.82 12.76
C TYR A 223 -22.44 4.51 11.37
N LEU A 224 -21.15 4.19 11.26
CA LEU A 224 -20.56 3.73 9.99
C LEU A 224 -21.29 2.50 9.45
N TRP A 225 -21.57 1.52 10.32
CA TRP A 225 -22.36 0.36 9.93
C TRP A 225 -23.69 0.77 9.31
N SER A 226 -24.44 1.70 9.91
CA SER A 226 -25.71 2.18 9.37
C SER A 226 -25.60 2.90 8.02
N CYS A 227 -24.45 3.52 7.73
CA CYS A 227 -24.16 4.13 6.43
C CYS A 227 -23.90 3.04 5.38
N VAL A 228 -23.06 2.05 5.72
CA VAL A 228 -22.66 0.96 4.81
C VAL A 228 -23.80 -0.03 4.57
N ASP A 229 -24.64 -0.31 5.57
CA ASP A 229 -25.80 -1.21 5.47
C ASP A 229 -26.87 -0.71 4.48
N LYS A 230 -26.87 0.59 4.15
CA LYS A 230 -27.73 1.18 3.12
C LYS A 230 -27.16 1.04 1.70
N THR A 231 -25.96 0.52 1.56
CA THR A 231 -25.34 0.27 0.27
C THR A 231 -25.71 -1.12 -0.25
N ASP A 232 -25.52 -1.35 -1.55
CA ASP A 232 -25.73 -2.68 -2.15
C ASP A 232 -24.55 -3.64 -1.90
N TYR A 233 -23.63 -3.34 -0.98
CA TYR A 233 -22.44 -4.16 -0.75
C TYR A 233 -22.80 -5.52 -0.15
N GLN A 234 -21.95 -6.52 -0.42
CA GLN A 234 -22.01 -7.82 0.24
C GLN A 234 -21.31 -7.74 1.60
N ILE A 235 -22.06 -7.43 2.65
CA ILE A 235 -21.51 -7.17 3.98
C ILE A 235 -21.39 -8.47 4.79
N LYS A 236 -20.25 -8.67 5.44
CA LYS A 236 -20.07 -9.68 6.50
C LYS A 236 -19.43 -9.03 7.70
N ASP A 237 -19.96 -9.26 8.90
CA ASP A 237 -19.40 -8.72 10.13
C ASP A 237 -18.86 -9.77 11.08
N LEU A 238 -17.90 -9.34 11.89
CA LEU A 238 -17.42 -10.10 13.03
C LEU A 238 -17.12 -9.15 14.18
N LYS A 239 -17.81 -9.36 15.31
CA LYS A 239 -17.64 -8.57 16.52
C LYS A 239 -16.96 -9.38 17.62
N SER A 240 -16.26 -8.69 18.51
CA SER A 240 -15.73 -9.22 19.79
C SER A 240 -14.99 -10.54 19.56
N TRP A 241 -13.92 -10.45 18.76
CA TRP A 241 -13.14 -11.57 18.25
C TRP A 241 -11.81 -11.75 18.99
N SER A 242 -11.37 -13.02 19.12
CA SER A 242 -9.97 -13.36 19.43
C SER A 242 -9.18 -13.50 18.13
N GLU A 243 -7.84 -13.44 18.18
CA GLU A 243 -7.00 -13.63 16.96
C GLU A 243 -7.37 -14.91 16.22
N GLY A 244 -7.46 -16.06 16.92
CA GLY A 244 -7.83 -17.33 16.29
C GLY A 244 -9.20 -17.31 15.61
N LYS A 245 -10.23 -16.77 16.29
CA LYS A 245 -11.59 -16.66 15.71
C LYS A 245 -11.59 -15.76 14.47
N LEU A 246 -10.84 -14.67 14.51
CA LEU A 246 -10.69 -13.75 13.39
C LEU A 246 -10.03 -14.46 12.21
N MET A 247 -8.89 -15.12 12.41
CA MET A 247 -8.17 -15.81 11.34
C MET A 247 -9.01 -16.93 10.71
N ASP A 248 -9.75 -17.70 11.51
CA ASP A 248 -10.67 -18.72 11.01
C ASP A 248 -11.79 -18.13 10.13
N PHE A 249 -12.31 -16.96 10.52
CA PHE A 249 -13.32 -16.25 9.74
C PHE A 249 -12.74 -15.73 8.42
N LEU A 250 -11.58 -15.08 8.44
CA LEU A 250 -10.94 -14.53 7.26
C LEU A 250 -10.56 -15.63 6.26
N ASN A 251 -10.03 -16.75 6.73
CA ASN A 251 -9.70 -17.92 5.90
C ASN A 251 -10.95 -18.45 5.18
N LYS A 252 -12.08 -18.59 5.89
CA LYS A 252 -13.35 -19.01 5.26
C LYS A 252 -13.80 -18.04 4.17
N VAL A 253 -13.67 -16.73 4.38
CA VAL A 253 -13.99 -15.74 3.35
C VAL A 253 -13.06 -15.88 2.15
N ALA A 254 -11.74 -15.93 2.39
CA ALA A 254 -10.72 -15.99 1.35
C ALA A 254 -10.84 -17.23 0.45
N VAL A 255 -11.24 -18.38 1.02
CA VAL A 255 -11.32 -19.66 0.29
C VAL A 255 -12.67 -19.88 -0.39
N GLN A 256 -13.77 -19.43 0.21
CA GLN A 256 -15.10 -19.93 -0.19
C GLN A 256 -16.00 -18.88 -0.88
N ASP A 257 -15.67 -17.59 -0.82
CA ASP A 257 -16.68 -16.55 -1.05
C ASP A 257 -16.21 -15.35 -1.89
N CYS A 258 -15.09 -15.45 -2.60
CA CYS A 258 -14.53 -14.31 -3.34
C CYS A 258 -14.80 -14.34 -4.85
N SER A 259 -15.32 -15.43 -5.41
CA SER A 259 -15.49 -15.60 -6.87
C SER A 259 -16.34 -14.51 -7.52
N ASN A 260 -17.41 -14.06 -6.85
CA ASN A 260 -18.29 -12.98 -7.32
C ASN A 260 -17.90 -11.58 -6.79
N THR A 261 -16.68 -11.41 -6.27
CA THR A 261 -16.22 -10.13 -5.70
C THR A 261 -15.39 -9.36 -6.72
N ASP A 262 -15.69 -8.09 -6.94
CA ASP A 262 -14.87 -7.18 -7.77
C ASP A 262 -13.92 -6.33 -6.92
N CYS A 263 -14.26 -6.06 -5.66
CA CYS A 263 -13.41 -5.35 -4.70
C CYS A 263 -13.67 -5.87 -3.29
N LEU A 264 -12.60 -6.08 -2.51
CA LEU A 264 -12.68 -6.38 -1.09
C LEU A 264 -12.40 -5.11 -0.30
N ILE A 265 -13.28 -4.76 0.64
CA ILE A 265 -13.05 -3.74 1.66
C ILE A 265 -13.07 -4.43 3.02
N CYS A 266 -11.99 -4.32 3.77
CA CYS A 266 -11.85 -4.90 5.10
C CYS A 266 -11.64 -3.76 6.11
N PHE A 267 -12.71 -3.39 6.82
CA PHE A 267 -12.69 -2.37 7.85
C PHE A 267 -12.46 -3.03 9.21
N VAL A 268 -11.35 -2.71 9.86
CA VAL A 268 -10.97 -3.23 11.17
C VAL A 268 -10.93 -2.09 12.18
N ALA A 269 -11.74 -2.19 13.23
CA ALA A 269 -11.72 -1.27 14.36
C ALA A 269 -11.39 -1.99 15.66
N CYS A 270 -10.19 -1.78 16.19
CA CYS A 270 -9.71 -2.44 17.42
C CYS A 270 -8.50 -1.73 18.01
N GLN A 271 -8.06 -2.15 19.20
CA GLN A 271 -6.98 -1.48 19.94
C GLN A 271 -5.71 -1.79 19.19
N GLY A 272 -4.91 -0.77 18.95
CA GLY A 272 -3.81 -0.91 18.03
C GLY A 272 -2.68 0.05 18.34
N LYS A 273 -1.48 -0.35 17.95
CA LYS A 273 -0.27 0.46 18.05
C LYS A 273 0.66 0.09 16.92
N GLY A 274 1.00 1.06 16.07
CA GLY A 274 1.87 0.79 14.92
C GLY A 274 1.21 -0.23 14.00
N ASN A 275 1.82 -1.39 13.83
CA ASN A 275 1.24 -2.49 13.06
C ASN A 275 0.62 -3.59 13.92
N ASP A 276 0.65 -3.47 15.24
CA ASP A 276 0.03 -4.44 16.14
C ASP A 276 -1.45 -4.09 16.41
N LEU A 277 -2.29 -5.11 16.38
CA LEU A 277 -3.70 -5.10 16.75
C LEU A 277 -3.90 -5.95 18.00
N CYS A 278 -4.87 -5.57 18.83
CA CYS A 278 -5.21 -6.23 20.08
C CYS A 278 -6.58 -6.90 19.97
N ASP A 279 -6.62 -8.19 20.30
CA ASP A 279 -7.85 -8.99 20.33
C ASP A 279 -8.64 -8.80 21.64
N LYS A 280 -9.82 -9.41 21.75
CA LYS A 280 -10.68 -9.23 22.94
C LYS A 280 -10.09 -9.79 24.24
N ASN A 281 -9.11 -10.69 24.12
CA ASN A 281 -8.44 -11.32 25.25
C ASN A 281 -7.19 -10.52 25.67
N GLY A 282 -6.87 -9.41 24.97
CA GLY A 282 -5.67 -8.61 25.21
C GLY A 282 -4.42 -9.13 24.49
N ASN A 283 -4.55 -10.08 23.56
CA ASN A 283 -3.42 -10.59 22.78
C ASN A 283 -3.12 -9.66 21.61
N TRP A 284 -1.83 -9.42 21.37
CA TRP A 284 -1.35 -8.57 20.28
C TRP A 284 -0.84 -9.40 19.11
N PHE A 285 -1.18 -8.98 17.88
CA PHE A 285 -0.74 -9.62 16.65
C PHE A 285 -0.62 -8.60 15.52
N LEU A 286 0.19 -8.93 14.51
CA LEU A 286 0.42 -8.02 13.38
C LEU A 286 -0.81 -7.92 12.50
N LYS A 287 -1.20 -6.69 12.13
CA LYS A 287 -2.23 -6.42 11.12
C LYS A 287 -1.89 -7.05 9.77
N GLN A 288 -0.61 -7.26 9.48
CA GLN A 288 -0.15 -7.94 8.27
C GLN A 288 -0.74 -9.35 8.18
N ASN A 289 -0.97 -10.03 9.30
CA ASN A 289 -1.60 -11.36 9.31
C ASN A 289 -3.00 -11.35 8.66
N ILE A 290 -3.72 -10.22 8.72
CA ILE A 290 -5.02 -10.01 8.06
C ILE A 290 -4.82 -9.76 6.56
N VAL A 291 -3.88 -8.89 6.19
CA VAL A 291 -3.58 -8.56 4.79
C VAL A 291 -3.14 -9.80 4.01
N GLU A 292 -2.28 -10.63 4.62
CA GLU A 292 -1.79 -11.88 4.03
C GLU A 292 -2.88 -12.88 3.67
N GLN A 293 -4.06 -12.83 4.31
CA GLN A 293 -5.17 -13.73 3.97
C GLN A 293 -5.75 -13.46 2.57
N PHE A 294 -5.51 -12.28 2.00
CA PHE A 294 -6.12 -11.87 0.73
C PHE A 294 -5.10 -11.43 -0.33
N THR A 295 -3.81 -11.71 -0.12
CA THR A 295 -2.79 -11.59 -1.18
C THR A 295 -3.14 -12.47 -2.37
N GLY A 296 -2.53 -12.19 -3.50
CA GLY A 296 -2.74 -12.95 -4.74
C GLY A 296 -2.48 -14.45 -4.59
N LYS A 297 -1.64 -14.92 -3.65
CA LYS A 297 -1.62 -16.38 -3.39
C LYS A 297 -2.81 -16.80 -2.56
N ALA A 298 -3.04 -16.15 -1.42
CA ALA A 298 -3.94 -16.65 -0.40
C ALA A 298 -5.39 -16.66 -0.90
N CYS A 299 -5.78 -15.65 -1.70
CA CYS A 299 -7.11 -15.54 -2.29
C CYS A 299 -7.02 -15.34 -3.81
N LYS A 300 -7.17 -16.45 -4.54
CA LYS A 300 -7.03 -16.52 -6.00
C LYS A 300 -8.06 -15.65 -6.74
N ASP A 301 -9.30 -15.67 -6.25
CA ASP A 301 -10.43 -14.95 -6.86
C ASP A 301 -10.28 -13.43 -6.81
N LEU A 302 -9.39 -12.93 -5.94
CA LEU A 302 -9.09 -11.50 -5.78
C LEU A 302 -7.82 -11.07 -6.54
N ARG A 303 -7.17 -11.91 -7.34
CA ARG A 303 -6.02 -11.46 -8.15
C ARG A 303 -6.45 -10.39 -9.16
N GLY A 304 -5.66 -9.32 -9.31
CA GLY A 304 -5.99 -8.21 -10.22
C GLY A 304 -7.17 -7.35 -9.76
N LYS A 305 -7.63 -7.54 -8.51
CA LYS A 305 -8.78 -6.83 -7.94
C LYS A 305 -8.34 -6.07 -6.69
N PRO A 306 -8.87 -4.86 -6.45
CA PRO A 306 -8.45 -4.05 -5.32
C PRO A 306 -8.87 -4.68 -3.99
N LYS A 307 -7.92 -4.86 -3.07
CA LYS A 307 -8.16 -5.24 -1.67
C LYS A 307 -7.78 -4.06 -0.77
N ILE A 308 -8.79 -3.46 -0.16
CA ILE A 308 -8.69 -2.25 0.64
C ILE A 308 -8.81 -2.65 2.11
N PHE A 309 -7.80 -2.33 2.91
CA PHE A 309 -7.79 -2.56 4.35
C PHE A 309 -7.80 -1.22 5.07
N ILE A 310 -8.79 -1.00 5.93
CA ILE A 310 -8.91 0.23 6.71
C ILE A 310 -8.79 -0.15 8.19
N PHE A 311 -7.68 0.24 8.81
CA PHE A 311 -7.39 -0.03 10.21
C PHE A 311 -7.64 1.24 11.03
N LEU A 312 -8.78 1.28 11.73
CA LEU A 312 -9.10 2.31 12.71
C LEU A 312 -8.69 1.84 14.11
N MET A 313 -7.60 2.39 14.62
CA MET A 313 -6.96 1.96 15.87
C MET A 313 -7.07 3.04 16.94
N SER A 314 -7.45 2.70 18.17
CA SER A 314 -7.10 3.56 19.32
C SER A 314 -5.81 3.08 19.96
N SER A 315 -4.96 4.05 20.28
CA SER A 315 -3.75 3.80 21.07
C SER A 315 -4.04 3.96 22.56
N PRO A 316 -3.56 3.05 23.43
CA PRO A 316 -3.62 3.25 24.88
C PRO A 316 -2.80 4.47 25.34
N PRO A 317 -3.13 5.08 26.50
CA PRO A 317 -2.34 6.17 27.10
C PRO A 317 -0.91 5.74 27.46
N LYS A 318 0.06 6.67 27.39
CA LYS A 318 1.52 6.45 27.62
C LYS A 318 1.94 5.73 28.93
N LYS A 319 1.06 5.56 29.92
CA LYS A 319 1.40 5.01 31.26
C LYS A 319 1.40 3.48 31.37
N SER A 320 0.88 2.74 30.38
CA SER A 320 0.88 1.26 30.36
C SER A 320 2.10 0.62 29.67
N TRP A 321 3.17 1.39 29.41
CA TRP A 321 4.16 1.06 28.37
C TRP A 321 5.40 0.32 28.89
N LEU A 322 5.50 0.08 30.20
CA LEU A 322 6.74 -0.35 30.85
C LEU A 322 6.97 -1.88 30.93
N SER A 323 6.11 -2.72 30.32
CA SER A 323 6.18 -4.18 30.53
C SER A 323 6.26 -5.07 29.30
N TYR A 324 6.46 -4.54 28.08
CA TYR A 324 6.29 -5.35 26.87
C TYR A 324 7.59 -5.60 26.10
N VAL A 325 8.01 -6.87 26.10
CA VAL A 325 9.01 -7.46 25.19
C VAL A 325 8.25 -8.33 24.21
N LEU A 326 8.35 -8.02 22.91
CA LEU A 326 7.71 -8.80 21.86
C LEU A 326 8.55 -10.07 21.55
N PRO A 327 7.93 -11.26 21.45
CA PRO A 327 8.61 -12.44 20.94
C PRO A 327 8.81 -12.30 19.42
N LYS A 328 10.07 -12.34 18.97
CA LYS A 328 10.42 -12.52 17.56
C LYS A 328 9.91 -13.89 17.10
N LYS A 329 8.78 -13.96 16.39
CA LYS A 329 8.43 -15.17 15.64
C LYS A 329 9.26 -15.23 14.37
N SER A 330 9.93 -16.37 14.19
CA SER A 330 10.80 -16.67 13.05
C SER A 330 10.01 -16.82 11.76
N CYS A 331 10.52 -16.22 10.68
CA CYS A 331 10.04 -16.41 9.31
C CYS A 331 10.05 -17.90 8.93
N LEU A 332 8.93 -18.39 8.37
CA LEU A 332 8.88 -19.69 7.72
C LEU A 332 9.61 -19.65 6.37
N SER A 333 10.23 -20.79 6.04
CA SER A 333 11.01 -21.02 4.83
C SER A 333 10.17 -20.99 3.56
N CYS A 334 10.64 -20.26 2.55
CA CYS A 334 10.09 -20.25 1.19
C CYS A 334 10.16 -21.63 0.54
N VAL A 335 9.00 -22.17 0.13
CA VAL A 335 8.88 -23.36 -0.72
C VAL A 335 8.83 -22.90 -2.18
N ASN A 336 9.71 -23.47 -3.02
CA ASN A 336 9.72 -23.21 -4.46
C ASN A 336 8.49 -23.82 -5.11
N VAL A 337 7.78 -23.05 -5.94
CA VAL A 337 6.80 -23.59 -6.89
C VAL A 337 7.39 -23.45 -8.28
N ASP A 338 7.69 -24.59 -8.90
CA ASP A 338 8.10 -24.67 -10.29
C ASP A 338 6.85 -24.55 -11.17
N SER A 339 6.81 -23.57 -12.08
CA SER A 339 5.73 -23.45 -13.07
C SER A 339 5.99 -24.41 -14.24
N THR A 340 5.06 -25.34 -14.49
CA THR A 340 5.12 -26.27 -15.63
C THR A 340 4.56 -25.69 -16.92
N ASP A 341 3.85 -24.56 -16.86
CA ASP A 341 3.07 -24.05 -17.98
C ASP A 341 3.70 -22.74 -18.48
N GLY A 342 4.48 -22.80 -19.56
CA GLY A 342 5.35 -21.73 -20.07
C GLY A 342 4.65 -20.49 -20.65
N ASN A 343 3.61 -19.95 -20.01
CA ASN A 343 2.92 -18.73 -20.43
C ASN A 343 3.01 -17.59 -19.38
N ASP A 344 4.20 -17.02 -19.25
CA ASP A 344 4.62 -16.03 -18.24
C ASP A 344 3.92 -14.67 -18.32
N PHE A 345 3.11 -14.45 -19.37
CA PHE A 345 2.46 -13.18 -19.67
C PHE A 345 1.32 -12.81 -18.70
N ASN A 346 0.88 -13.76 -17.86
CA ASN A 346 -0.27 -13.60 -16.97
C ASN A 346 0.10 -13.48 -15.48
N MET A 347 1.39 -13.33 -15.15
CA MET A 347 1.82 -13.20 -13.76
C MET A 347 1.73 -11.75 -13.26
N ILE A 348 1.23 -11.58 -12.04
CA ILE A 348 1.36 -10.34 -11.25
C ILE A 348 2.03 -10.67 -9.91
N PRO A 349 2.70 -9.71 -9.23
CA PRO A 349 3.17 -9.90 -7.86
C PRO A 349 2.07 -10.33 -6.88
N GLU A 350 2.42 -11.14 -5.89
CA GLU A 350 1.46 -11.57 -4.85
C GLU A 350 0.86 -10.40 -4.05
N HIS A 351 1.62 -9.31 -3.86
CA HIS A 351 1.18 -8.10 -3.15
C HIS A 351 0.60 -7.02 -4.06
N SER A 352 0.20 -7.35 -5.29
CA SER A 352 -0.47 -6.39 -6.17
C SER A 352 -1.85 -6.01 -5.64
N ASP A 353 -2.28 -4.80 -5.96
CA ASP A 353 -3.67 -4.33 -5.77
C ASP A 353 -4.09 -4.19 -4.30
N LEU A 354 -3.14 -3.93 -3.41
CA LEU A 354 -3.39 -3.66 -1.99
C LEU A 354 -3.45 -2.15 -1.73
N LEU A 355 -4.42 -1.74 -0.91
CA LEU A 355 -4.47 -0.41 -0.31
C LEU A 355 -4.70 -0.56 1.19
N GLU A 356 -3.72 -0.18 1.99
CA GLU A 356 -3.85 -0.18 3.45
C GLU A 356 -3.94 1.25 3.96
N VAL A 357 -5.02 1.58 4.67
CA VAL A 357 -5.23 2.86 5.32
C VAL A 357 -5.14 2.63 6.82
N SER A 358 -4.18 3.27 7.48
CA SER A 358 -3.97 3.15 8.92
C SER A 358 -4.26 4.48 9.60
N ILE A 359 -5.23 4.44 10.51
CA ILE A 359 -5.75 5.61 11.21
C ILE A 359 -5.65 5.32 12.70
N THR A 360 -4.77 6.04 13.39
CA THR A 360 -4.67 5.97 14.84
C THR A 360 -5.35 7.19 15.44
N ILE A 361 -6.19 6.96 16.44
CA ILE A 361 -6.92 7.99 17.17
C ILE A 361 -6.64 7.90 18.67
N GLN A 362 -6.85 9.01 19.35
CA GLN A 362 -6.69 9.14 20.80
C GLN A 362 -7.89 9.81 21.47
N GLU A 363 -8.65 10.59 20.73
CA GLU A 363 -9.79 11.36 21.24
C GLU A 363 -11.07 11.02 20.47
N ILE A 364 -12.21 11.10 21.13
CA ILE A 364 -13.52 10.75 20.54
C ILE A 364 -13.86 11.64 19.35
N LYS A 365 -13.53 12.94 19.42
CA LYS A 365 -13.75 13.88 18.30
C LYS A 365 -13.06 13.39 17.01
N GLN A 366 -11.91 12.74 17.13
CA GLN A 366 -11.17 12.18 15.99
C GLN A 366 -11.90 10.99 15.38
N SER A 367 -12.48 10.10 16.19
CA SER A 367 -13.32 9.01 15.65
C SER A 367 -14.55 9.56 14.94
N GLU A 368 -15.22 10.56 15.50
CA GLU A 368 -16.40 11.17 14.87
C GLU A 368 -16.06 11.70 13.48
N GLY A 369 -14.97 12.46 13.36
CA GLY A 369 -14.48 12.95 12.07
C GLY A 369 -14.16 11.84 11.09
N VAL A 370 -13.39 10.82 11.51
CA VAL A 370 -13.02 9.69 10.63
C VAL A 370 -14.27 8.96 10.12
N ILE A 371 -15.22 8.66 11.00
CA ILE A 371 -16.46 7.97 10.62
C ILE A 371 -17.31 8.83 9.69
N GLU A 372 -17.48 10.12 9.99
CA GLU A 372 -18.23 11.04 9.13
C GLU A 372 -17.66 11.03 7.71
N LYS A 373 -16.33 11.14 7.55
CA LYS A 373 -15.69 11.14 6.23
C LYS A 373 -15.86 9.81 5.50
N PHE A 374 -15.73 8.67 6.18
CA PHE A 374 -16.00 7.39 5.53
C PHE A 374 -17.47 7.18 5.19
N CYS A 375 -18.42 7.63 6.01
CA CYS A 375 -19.84 7.61 5.65
C CYS A 375 -20.09 8.41 4.37
N ASN A 376 -19.47 9.58 4.22
CA ASN A 376 -19.58 10.37 2.99
C ASN A 376 -18.95 9.64 1.80
N ILE A 377 -17.75 9.10 1.95
CA ILE A 377 -17.04 8.38 0.88
C ILE A 377 -17.82 7.14 0.41
N PHE A 378 -18.34 6.32 1.33
CA PHE A 378 -19.08 5.11 0.97
C PHE A 378 -20.53 5.39 0.57
N GLY A 379 -21.15 6.43 1.11
CA GLY A 379 -22.55 6.77 0.88
C GLY A 379 -22.82 7.65 -0.33
N SER A 380 -21.83 8.39 -0.83
CA SER A 380 -21.99 9.27 -2.00
C SER A 380 -21.50 8.61 -3.29
N GLU A 381 -22.21 8.89 -4.38
CA GLU A 381 -21.67 8.67 -5.72
C GLU A 381 -20.54 9.66 -5.97
N ASN A 382 -19.40 9.15 -6.39
CA ASN A 382 -18.21 9.96 -6.63
C ASN A 382 -17.40 9.34 -7.77
N SER A 383 -17.07 10.15 -8.77
CA SER A 383 -16.19 9.78 -9.88
C SER A 383 -14.71 10.00 -9.58
N GLU A 384 -14.39 10.54 -8.40
CA GLU A 384 -13.02 10.80 -7.96
C GLU A 384 -12.32 9.51 -7.51
N ASP A 385 -11.03 9.43 -7.83
CA ASP A 385 -10.15 8.37 -7.35
C ASP A 385 -10.10 8.30 -5.81
N PHE A 386 -10.13 7.08 -5.28
CA PHE A 386 -10.24 6.82 -3.85
C PHE A 386 -9.00 7.28 -3.07
N ILE A 387 -7.79 7.19 -3.63
CA ILE A 387 -6.58 7.73 -2.98
C ILE A 387 -6.66 9.27 -2.91
N SER A 388 -7.22 9.91 -3.91
CA SER A 388 -7.44 11.36 -3.94
C SER A 388 -8.47 11.78 -2.88
N GLN A 389 -9.58 11.03 -2.74
CA GLN A 389 -10.55 11.21 -1.65
C GLN A 389 -9.90 11.02 -0.26
N LEU A 390 -9.05 10.01 -0.09
CA LEU A 390 -8.31 9.78 1.15
C LEU A 390 -7.29 10.88 1.47
N THR A 391 -6.67 11.46 0.44
CA THR A 391 -5.74 12.59 0.60
C THR A 391 -6.47 13.84 1.08
N LYS A 392 -7.66 14.13 0.53
CA LYS A 392 -8.55 15.20 1.00
C LYS A 392 -9.03 14.93 2.42
N MET A 393 -9.46 13.70 2.72
CA MET A 393 -9.84 13.29 4.07
C MET A 393 -8.71 13.55 5.07
N ASN A 394 -7.45 13.23 4.73
CA ASN A 394 -6.31 13.50 5.61
C ASN A 394 -6.13 15.00 5.88
N ASP A 395 -6.29 15.87 4.88
CA ASP A 395 -6.26 17.33 5.07
C ASP A 395 -7.31 17.81 6.07
N GLU A 396 -8.56 17.37 5.89
CA GLU A 396 -9.67 17.72 6.77
C GLU A 396 -9.46 17.18 8.19
N LEU A 397 -8.94 15.97 8.34
CA LEU A 397 -8.58 15.40 9.64
C LEU A 397 -7.46 16.18 10.33
N VAL A 398 -6.44 16.61 9.59
CA VAL A 398 -5.35 17.45 10.12
C VAL A 398 -5.88 18.80 10.57
N ARG A 399 -6.70 19.45 9.73
CA ARG A 399 -7.21 20.80 9.96
C ARG A 399 -8.26 20.87 11.06
N ASP A 400 -9.24 19.97 11.03
CA ASP A 400 -10.48 20.10 11.82
C ASP A 400 -10.47 19.19 13.08
N PHE A 401 -9.67 18.12 13.05
CA PHE A 401 -9.66 17.06 14.07
C PHE A 401 -8.30 16.86 14.76
N GLY A 402 -7.29 17.64 14.40
CA GLY A 402 -6.00 17.64 15.10
C GLY A 402 -5.21 16.34 14.91
N PHE A 403 -5.24 15.76 13.70
CA PHE A 403 -4.32 14.69 13.25
C PHE A 403 -2.88 15.20 13.04
N TYR A 404 -2.42 16.06 13.93
CA TYR A 404 -1.12 16.71 13.94
C TYR A 404 -0.81 17.16 15.36
N SER A 405 0.38 16.87 15.88
CA SER A 405 0.80 17.34 17.19
C SER A 405 2.06 18.20 17.11
N LEU A 406 1.90 19.50 17.39
CA LEU A 406 3.01 20.43 17.69
C LEU A 406 3.75 20.06 18.99
N SER A 407 3.19 19.17 19.81
CA SER A 407 3.66 18.88 21.16
C SER A 407 3.56 17.37 21.43
N SER A 408 4.60 16.58 21.08
CA SER A 408 5.04 15.22 21.50
C SER A 408 4.15 14.24 22.31
N LYS A 409 2.85 14.49 22.45
CA LYS A 409 1.90 13.84 23.36
C LYS A 409 0.64 13.37 22.64
N LYS A 410 0.30 13.92 21.46
CA LYS A 410 -0.82 13.42 20.64
C LYS A 410 -0.29 12.59 19.45
N LEU A 411 -0.75 11.34 19.33
CA LEU A 411 -0.29 10.35 18.32
C LEU A 411 -1.38 10.04 17.28
N ALA A 412 -2.35 10.94 17.07
CA ALA A 412 -3.32 10.72 16.03
C ALA A 412 -2.63 10.79 14.66
N THR A 413 -2.73 9.72 13.89
CA THR A 413 -2.00 9.60 12.62
C THR A 413 -2.90 9.01 11.55
N PHE A 414 -2.71 9.49 10.34
CA PHE A 414 -3.27 8.93 9.13
C PHE A 414 -2.13 8.66 8.15
N TYR A 415 -2.12 7.49 7.54
CA TYR A 415 -1.29 7.19 6.39
C TYR A 415 -1.94 6.10 5.55
N LEU A 416 -1.60 6.09 4.27
CA LEU A 416 -1.95 5.00 3.36
C LEU A 416 -0.69 4.38 2.77
N ASN A 417 -0.73 3.07 2.54
CA ASN A 417 0.24 2.32 1.75
C ASN A 417 -0.48 1.76 0.53
N SER A 418 0.08 1.94 -0.65
CA SER A 418 -0.54 1.47 -1.90
C SER A 418 0.42 0.69 -2.78
N THR A 419 -0.07 -0.45 -3.26
CA THR A 419 0.44 -1.23 -4.39
C THR A 419 -0.63 -1.34 -5.49
N LEU A 420 -1.63 -0.44 -5.49
CA LEU A 420 -2.64 -0.41 -6.54
C LEU A 420 -1.97 -0.22 -7.90
N THR A 421 -2.49 -0.94 -8.88
CA THR A 421 -2.02 -0.90 -10.28
C THR A 421 -3.00 -0.17 -11.18
N GLU A 422 -4.24 0.07 -10.75
CA GLU A 422 -5.23 0.83 -11.50
C GLU A 422 -5.83 1.95 -10.64
N THR A 423 -6.51 2.89 -11.31
CA THR A 423 -7.27 3.96 -10.65
C THR A 423 -8.49 3.35 -9.96
N LEU A 424 -8.73 3.71 -8.70
CA LEU A 424 -9.77 3.10 -7.89
C LEU A 424 -10.94 4.07 -7.72
N ILE A 425 -12.08 3.77 -8.36
CA ILE A 425 -13.32 4.53 -8.20
C ILE A 425 -14.39 3.59 -7.64
N LEU A 426 -14.72 3.73 -6.35
CA LEU A 426 -15.62 2.79 -5.65
C LEU A 426 -17.10 2.96 -6.03
N ASN A 427 -17.58 4.20 -6.14
CA ASN A 427 -18.99 4.53 -6.33
C ASN A 427 -19.19 5.28 -7.66
N ASN A 428 -18.73 4.69 -8.76
CA ASN A 428 -18.87 5.27 -10.08
C ASN A 428 -20.36 5.32 -10.49
N PRO A 429 -20.94 6.49 -10.83
CA PRO A 429 -22.37 6.66 -11.12
C PRO A 429 -22.81 6.10 -12.49
N LYS A 430 -22.25 4.98 -12.94
CA LYS A 430 -22.47 4.41 -14.29
C LYS A 430 -23.92 4.14 -14.63
#